data_AF-A8UG26-F1
#
_entry.id   AF-A8UG26-F1
#
_cell.length_a   1.000
_cell.length_b   1.000
_cell.length_c   1.000
_cell.angle_alpha   90.00
_cell.angle_beta   90.00
_cell.angle_gamma   90.00
#
_symmetry.space_group_name_H-M   'P 1'
#
loop_
_entity.id
_entity.type
_entity.pdbx_description
1 polymer ?
#
loop_
_entity_poly.entity_id
_entity_poly.type
_entity_poly.pdbx_seq_one_letter_code
_entity_poly.pdbx_strand_id
1 'polypeptide(L)'
;HMYDPQSTSSGSIMPSYKWLIVGEAAKLDKSQTEAKMKTLAKLGVPYSEEDIANAQASMLEQGTTIEKNLYTDPDFAETYEADKQAGGQDFIEMRNREIVAMIAYLQRLGTDIKVKDLETTEN
;
A
#
# COMPACT_ATOMS: atom_id res chain seq x y z
N HIS A 1 12.60 -6.06 -1.75
CA HIS A 1 12.91 -5.68 -3.14
C HIS A 1 12.98 -4.16 -3.36
N MET A 2 11.92 -3.36 -3.18
CA MET A 2 11.97 -1.92 -3.54
C MET A 2 13.02 -1.08 -2.77
N TYR A 3 13.38 -1.49 -1.54
CA TYR A 3 14.46 -0.86 -0.77
C TYR A 3 15.84 -1.12 -1.38
N ASP A 4 16.12 -2.38 -1.71
CA ASP A 4 17.34 -2.83 -2.37
C ASP A 4 16.99 -4.00 -3.32
N PRO A 5 16.87 -3.74 -4.62
CA PRO A 5 16.53 -4.78 -5.60
C PRO A 5 17.62 -5.86 -5.72
N GLN A 6 18.89 -5.47 -5.56
CA GLN A 6 20.03 -6.37 -5.76
C GLN A 6 20.18 -7.38 -4.62
N SER A 7 19.80 -7.02 -3.39
CA SER A 7 19.84 -7.95 -2.25
C SER A 7 18.87 -9.12 -2.40
N THR A 8 17.71 -8.87 -3.01
CA THR A 8 16.69 -9.92 -3.26
C THR A 8 16.83 -10.60 -4.61
N SER A 9 17.50 -9.97 -5.58
CA SER A 9 17.69 -10.50 -6.93
C SER A 9 19.03 -10.01 -7.49
N SER A 10 20.05 -10.85 -7.37
CA SER A 10 21.40 -10.57 -7.86
C SER A 10 21.35 -10.19 -9.35
N GLY A 11 21.93 -9.03 -9.68
CA GLY A 11 21.94 -8.51 -11.06
C GLY A 11 20.68 -7.74 -11.47
N SER A 12 19.73 -7.47 -10.57
CA SER A 12 18.60 -6.59 -10.85
C SER A 12 19.07 -5.19 -11.28
N ILE A 13 18.54 -4.71 -12.41
CA ILE A 13 18.73 -3.34 -12.92
C ILE A 13 17.67 -2.36 -12.41
N MET A 14 16.71 -2.85 -11.61
CA MET A 14 15.67 -2.00 -11.04
C MET A 14 16.35 -0.97 -10.12
N PRO A 15 16.03 0.33 -10.25
CA PRO A 15 16.49 1.33 -9.32
C PRO A 15 15.98 1.05 -7.89
N SER A 16 16.74 1.46 -6.89
CA SER A 16 16.25 1.49 -5.51
C SER A 16 15.24 2.64 -5.34
N TYR A 17 14.14 2.39 -4.63
CA TYR A 17 13.05 3.35 -4.37
C TYR A 17 12.95 3.70 -2.88
N LYS A 18 14.09 3.88 -2.20
CA LYS A 18 14.15 4.15 -0.75
C LYS A 18 13.31 5.34 -0.31
N TRP A 19 13.13 6.35 -1.16
CA TRP A 19 12.34 7.55 -0.84
C TRP A 19 10.85 7.25 -0.58
N LEU A 20 10.32 6.13 -1.04
CA LEU A 20 8.95 5.69 -0.71
C LEU A 20 8.84 5.10 0.71
N ILE A 21 9.99 4.82 1.35
CA ILE A 21 10.11 4.03 2.56
C ILE A 21 10.63 4.88 3.71
N VAL A 22 11.62 5.74 3.49
CA VAL A 22 12.34 6.46 4.56
C VAL A 22 12.21 7.97 4.45
N GLY A 23 12.25 8.64 5.61
CA GLY A 23 12.19 10.09 5.73
C GLY A 23 10.79 10.69 5.54
N GLU A 24 10.70 12.02 5.71
CA GLU A 24 9.44 12.77 5.65
C GLU A 24 8.75 12.69 4.28
N ALA A 25 9.53 12.65 3.20
CA ALA A 25 9.00 12.56 1.84
C ALA A 25 8.26 11.24 1.57
N ALA A 26 8.49 10.20 2.40
CA ALA A 26 7.78 8.93 2.29
C ALA A 26 6.35 9.00 2.85
N LYS A 27 5.93 10.10 3.48
CA LYS A 27 4.58 10.24 4.02
C LYS A 27 3.53 10.21 2.91
N LEU A 28 2.57 9.30 3.04
CA LEU A 28 1.48 9.17 2.08
C LEU A 28 0.50 10.35 2.21
N ASP A 29 0.44 11.19 1.18
CA ASP A 29 -0.58 12.23 1.05
C ASP A 29 -1.90 11.66 0.51
N LYS A 30 -2.93 11.68 1.36
CA LYS A 30 -4.28 11.17 1.08
C LYS A 30 -5.29 12.28 0.78
N SER A 31 -4.86 13.54 0.74
CA SER A 31 -5.75 14.72 0.69
C SER A 31 -6.62 14.81 -0.57
N GLN A 32 -6.18 14.18 -1.67
CA GLN A 32 -6.88 14.22 -2.95
C GLN A 32 -7.58 12.91 -3.31
N THR A 33 -7.60 11.90 -2.42
CA THR A 33 -8.12 10.57 -2.75
C THR A 33 -9.60 10.62 -3.17
N GLU A 34 -10.45 11.27 -2.39
CA GLU A 34 -11.88 11.38 -2.63
C GLU A 34 -12.17 12.17 -3.90
N ALA A 35 -11.39 13.23 -4.17
CA ALA A 35 -11.51 14.01 -5.40
C ALA A 35 -11.15 13.19 -6.64
N LYS A 36 -10.10 12.35 -6.55
CA LYS A 36 -9.73 11.40 -7.60
C LYS A 36 -10.82 10.35 -7.80
N MET A 37 -11.35 9.76 -6.72
CA MET A 37 -12.43 8.77 -6.80
C MET A 37 -13.70 9.35 -7.44
N LYS A 38 -14.13 10.57 -7.06
CA LYS A 38 -15.24 11.28 -7.69
C LYS A 38 -15.00 11.53 -9.18
N THR A 39 -13.77 11.88 -9.56
CA THR A 39 -13.41 12.09 -10.96
C THR A 39 -13.46 10.78 -11.74
N LEU A 40 -12.91 9.70 -11.19
CA LEU A 40 -12.96 8.38 -11.79
C LEU A 40 -14.40 7.85 -11.90
N ALA A 41 -15.26 8.14 -10.91
CA ALA A 41 -16.69 7.84 -10.98
C ALA A 41 -17.37 8.52 -12.18
N LYS A 42 -17.08 9.81 -12.41
CA LYS A 42 -17.56 10.54 -13.59
C LYS A 42 -17.03 9.97 -14.91
N LEU A 43 -15.85 9.36 -14.89
CA LEU A 43 -15.25 8.70 -16.05
C LEU A 43 -15.73 7.24 -16.24
N GLY A 44 -16.65 6.75 -15.40
CA GLY A 44 -17.28 5.44 -15.55
C GLY A 44 -16.67 4.33 -14.68
N VAL A 45 -15.73 4.64 -13.78
CA VAL A 45 -15.29 3.67 -12.76
C VAL A 45 -16.42 3.52 -11.73
N PRO A 46 -16.86 2.31 -11.36
CA PRO A 46 -18.06 2.11 -10.54
C PRO A 46 -17.81 2.34 -9.04
N TYR A 47 -17.31 3.52 -8.66
CA TYR A 47 -17.25 3.94 -7.25
C TYR A 47 -18.63 4.40 -6.79
N SER A 48 -19.10 3.84 -5.68
CA SER A 48 -20.29 4.32 -4.98
C SER A 48 -19.98 5.54 -4.11
N GLU A 49 -21.03 6.27 -3.71
CA GLU A 49 -20.89 7.36 -2.72
C GLU A 49 -20.37 6.82 -1.38
N GLU A 50 -20.72 5.58 -1.02
CA GLU A 50 -20.22 4.90 0.18
C GLU A 50 -18.71 4.63 0.08
N ASP A 51 -18.21 4.15 -1.05
CA ASP A 51 -16.77 3.95 -1.27
C ASP A 51 -16.00 5.26 -1.07
N ILE A 52 -16.53 6.37 -1.62
CA ILE A 52 -15.91 7.69 -1.53
C ILE A 52 -15.95 8.22 -0.09
N ALA A 53 -17.07 8.04 0.61
CA ALA A 53 -17.22 8.47 2.01
C ALA A 53 -16.30 7.67 2.95
N ASN A 54 -16.09 6.38 2.67
CA ASN A 54 -15.28 5.48 3.50
C ASN A 54 -13.81 5.41 3.08
N ALA A 55 -13.40 6.12 2.03
CA ALA A 55 -12.07 6.01 1.43
C ALA A 55 -10.91 6.05 2.44
N GLN A 56 -10.94 7.00 3.39
CA GLN A 56 -9.90 7.13 4.42
C GLN A 56 -9.87 5.94 5.38
N ALA A 57 -11.04 5.47 5.80
CA ALA A 57 -11.16 4.31 6.68
C ALA A 57 -10.67 3.03 5.98
N SER A 58 -11.08 2.81 4.73
CA SER A 58 -10.63 1.66 3.93
C SER A 58 -9.12 1.68 3.68
N MET A 59 -8.53 2.85 3.37
CA MET A 59 -7.08 2.99 3.24
C MET A 59 -6.35 2.69 4.55
N LEU A 60 -6.89 3.12 5.69
CA LEU A 60 -6.29 2.85 7.00
C LEU A 60 -6.36 1.36 7.34
N GLU A 61 -7.49 0.71 7.12
CA GLU A 61 -7.67 -0.72 7.37
C GLU A 61 -6.73 -1.56 6.51
N GLN A 62 -6.68 -1.30 5.21
CA GLN A 62 -5.79 -2.01 4.29
C GLN A 62 -4.32 -1.75 4.64
N GLY A 63 -3.95 -0.50 4.90
CA GLY A 63 -2.58 -0.13 5.28
C GLY A 63 -2.14 -0.80 6.58
N THR A 64 -3.03 -0.87 7.58
CA THR A 64 -2.78 -1.57 8.85
C THR A 64 -2.61 -3.06 8.66
N THR A 65 -3.40 -3.67 7.77
CA THR A 65 -3.28 -5.10 7.44
C THR A 65 -1.96 -5.40 6.77
N ILE A 66 -1.54 -4.56 5.81
CA ILE A 66 -0.24 -4.70 5.14
C ILE A 66 0.90 -4.51 6.14
N GLU A 67 0.85 -3.48 6.98
CA GLU A 67 1.85 -3.25 8.03
C GLU A 67 2.00 -4.46 8.95
N LYS A 68 0.88 -5.03 9.43
CA LYS A 68 0.89 -6.27 10.24
C LYS A 68 1.54 -7.44 9.49
N ASN A 69 1.27 -7.58 8.19
CA ASN A 69 1.89 -8.64 7.40
C ASN A 69 3.39 -8.42 7.22
N LEU A 70 3.88 -7.18 7.16
CA LEU A 70 5.32 -6.90 7.10
C LEU A 70 6.06 -7.37 8.36
N TYR A 71 5.43 -7.36 9.53
CA TYR A 71 6.01 -7.93 10.77
C TYR A 71 6.29 -9.43 10.70
N THR A 72 5.79 -10.14 9.68
CA THR A 72 6.15 -11.56 9.47
C THR A 72 7.59 -11.75 9.00
N ASP A 73 8.23 -10.68 8.49
CA ASP A 73 9.65 -10.63 8.20
C ASP A 73 10.41 -10.14 9.46
N PRO A 74 11.24 -10.99 10.08
CA PRO A 74 11.94 -10.64 11.32
C PRO A 74 12.93 -9.48 11.14
N ASP A 75 13.57 -9.35 9.97
CA ASP A 75 14.51 -8.27 9.70
C ASP A 75 13.78 -6.92 9.62
N PHE A 76 12.59 -6.92 9.01
CA PHE A 76 11.71 -5.76 9.02
C PHE A 76 11.27 -5.42 10.44
N ALA A 77 10.80 -6.40 11.22
CA ALA A 77 10.27 -6.15 12.56
C ALA A 77 11.33 -5.53 13.49
N GLU A 78 12.56 -6.04 13.47
CA GLU A 78 13.67 -5.49 14.26
C GLU A 78 13.99 -4.05 13.87
N THR A 79 14.21 -3.80 12.58
CA THR A 79 14.61 -2.47 12.09
C THR A 79 13.50 -1.43 12.25
N TYR A 80 12.25 -1.81 11.99
CA TYR A 80 11.10 -0.92 12.11
C TYR A 80 10.84 -0.48 13.55
N GLU A 81 10.94 -1.40 14.52
CA GLU A 81 10.78 -1.05 15.95
C GLU A 81 11.92 -0.16 16.45
N ALA A 82 13.16 -0.41 16.01
CA ALA A 82 14.29 0.46 16.35
C ALA A 82 14.09 1.88 15.80
N ASP A 83 13.68 2.00 14.52
CA ASP A 83 13.39 3.28 13.88
C ASP A 83 12.21 3.99 14.55
N LYS A 84 11.16 3.25 14.94
CA LYS A 84 9.98 3.77 15.63
C LYS A 84 10.34 4.36 16.99
N GLN A 85 11.17 3.66 17.75
CA GLN A 85 11.67 4.16 19.03
C GLN A 85 12.55 5.40 18.86
N ALA A 86 13.43 5.40 17.85
CA ALA A 86 14.32 6.53 17.56
C ALA A 86 13.57 7.78 17.05
N GLY A 87 12.52 7.59 16.25
CA GLY A 87 11.73 8.67 15.66
C GLY A 87 10.72 9.33 16.62
N GLY A 88 10.35 8.65 17.71
CA GLY A 88 9.48 9.21 18.74
C GLY A 88 8.12 9.67 18.20
N GLN A 89 7.73 10.91 18.52
CA GLN A 89 6.40 11.45 18.15
C GLN A 89 6.26 11.79 16.66
N ASP A 90 7.37 12.11 15.99
CA ASP A 90 7.37 12.47 14.57
C ASP A 90 7.47 11.25 13.66
N PHE A 91 7.56 10.05 14.24
CA PHE A 91 7.67 8.82 13.47
C PHE A 91 6.43 8.56 12.60
N ILE A 92 6.64 8.48 11.30
CA ILE A 92 5.60 8.09 10.35
C ILE A 92 5.48 6.56 10.35
N GLU A 93 4.37 6.03 10.85
CA GLU A 93 4.12 4.58 10.81
C GLU A 93 4.06 4.06 9.37
N MET A 94 4.49 2.81 9.15
CA MET A 94 4.62 2.20 7.82
C MET A 94 3.29 2.21 7.07
N ARG A 95 2.17 1.98 7.77
CA ARG A 95 0.81 2.10 7.19
C ARG A 95 0.46 3.48 6.61
N ASN A 96 1.25 4.50 6.94
CA ASN A 96 1.12 5.87 6.45
C ASN A 96 2.25 6.29 5.50
N ARG A 97 3.06 5.34 5.00
CA ARG A 97 4.12 5.60 4.02
C ARG A 97 3.70 5.20 2.60
N GLU A 98 4.26 5.86 1.59
CA GLU A 98 3.94 5.65 0.18
C GLU A 98 4.20 4.20 -0.28
N ILE A 99 5.23 3.54 0.26
CA ILE A 99 5.53 2.14 -0.05
C ILE A 99 4.34 1.21 0.24
N VAL A 100 3.54 1.47 1.28
CA VAL A 100 2.36 0.63 1.59
C VAL A 100 1.28 0.79 0.53
N ALA A 101 1.10 1.98 -0.05
CA ALA A 101 0.20 2.17 -1.18
C ALA A 101 0.67 1.40 -2.41
N MET A 102 1.99 1.37 -2.66
CA MET A 102 2.57 0.57 -3.74
C MET A 102 2.40 -0.94 -3.52
N ILE A 103 2.62 -1.43 -2.29
CA ILE A 103 2.39 -2.82 -1.92
C ILE A 103 0.91 -3.20 -2.14
N ALA A 104 -0.02 -2.37 -1.68
CA ALA A 104 -1.46 -2.58 -1.86
C ALA A 104 -1.85 -2.71 -3.34
N TYR A 105 -1.31 -1.82 -4.18
CA TYR A 105 -1.54 -1.85 -5.63
C TYR A 105 -0.99 -3.14 -6.26
N LEU A 106 0.28 -3.47 -5.99
CA LEU A 106 0.95 -4.65 -6.55
C LEU A 106 0.29 -5.96 -6.13
N GLN A 107 -0.18 -6.07 -4.87
CA GLN A 107 -0.88 -7.26 -4.37
C GLN A 107 -2.21 -7.51 -5.06
N ARG A 108 -2.86 -6.47 -5.60
CA ARG A 108 -4.13 -6.58 -6.32
C ARG A 108 -3.95 -6.87 -7.82
N LEU A 109 -2.75 -6.64 -8.38
CA LEU A 109 -2.53 -6.87 -9.80
C LEU A 109 -2.75 -8.35 -10.16
N GLY A 110 -3.73 -8.62 -11.04
CA GLY A 110 -4.04 -9.95 -11.54
C GLY A 110 -4.82 -10.87 -10.59
N THR A 111 -5.22 -10.40 -9.40
CA THR A 111 -6.07 -11.19 -8.48
C THR A 111 -7.54 -11.20 -8.91
N ASP A 112 -8.03 -10.06 -9.42
CA ASP A 112 -9.45 -9.84 -9.70
C ASP A 112 -9.98 -10.70 -10.87
N ILE A 113 -9.08 -11.27 -11.69
CA ILE A 113 -9.42 -12.23 -12.75
C ILE A 113 -9.68 -13.63 -12.17
N LYS A 114 -8.92 -14.03 -11.13
CA LYS A 114 -9.01 -15.37 -10.52
C LYS A 114 -10.29 -15.60 -9.72
N VAL A 115 -10.98 -14.53 -9.33
CA VAL A 115 -12.21 -14.58 -8.52
C VAL A 115 -13.46 -14.87 -9.38
N LYS A 116 -13.41 -14.67 -10.70
CA LYS A 116 -14.58 -14.76 -11.60
C LYS A 116 -14.97 -16.17 -12.07
N ASP A 117 -14.18 -17.20 -11.77
CA ASP A 117 -14.40 -18.55 -12.32
C ASP A 117 -15.37 -19.45 -11.51
N LEU A 118 -16.24 -18.91 -10.65
CA LEU A 118 -17.16 -19.74 -9.83
C LEU A 118 -18.66 -19.42 -9.92
N GLU A 119 -19.09 -18.55 -10.83
CA GLU A 119 -20.52 -18.41 -11.15
C GLU A 119 -20.82 -18.95 -12.56
N THR A 120 -20.70 -20.27 -12.73
CA THR A 120 -21.42 -20.96 -13.80
C THR A 120 -22.90 -20.92 -13.45
N THR A 121 -23.63 -19.98 -14.04
CA THR A 121 -25.09 -20.01 -14.11
C THR A 121 -25.51 -21.25 -14.92
N GLU A 122 -25.98 -22.30 -14.25
CA GLU A 122 -26.82 -23.31 -14.88
C GLU A 122 -28.22 -22.74 -15.04
N ASN A 123 -28.62 -22.49 -16.29
CA ASN A 123 -30.01 -22.33 -16.71
C ASN A 123 -30.33 -23.44 -17.72
#